data_AF-A0A221M8C1-F1
#
_entry.id   AF-A0A221M8C1-F1
#
_cell.length_a   1.000
_cell.length_b   1.000
_cell.length_c   1.000
_cell.angle_alpha   90.00
_cell.angle_beta   90.00
_cell.angle_gamma   90.00
#
_symmetry.space_group_name_H-M   'P 1'
#
loop_
_entity.id
_entity.type
_entity.pdbx_description
1 polymer ?
#
loop_
_entity_poly.entity_id
_entity_poly.type
_entity_poly.pdbx_seq_one_letter_code
_entity_poly.pdbx_strand_id
1 'polypeptide(L)'
;MKKSLFLVLTLVLTLGISTPVGFASVDDGNVGKSEQGHSMINDKDRKKPGFYKDEAMIKIQAIELGIETEGKDLQVLAEEVTEARIKKAADELSIETEGKTTQELAKEVHHARIMEKAKELGIKIEGKDPKVLAKEVYEAMLKQQADELGITAKGKEFKELRKEVFVRLIKNQAEELGINTKGKDTYTLVDEIHEKKIFQSAEKLGIDTKNKNKNELFEEIITNHYEKAKELKLFPFEDKKDKMYLGYHHSNKK
;
A
#
# COMPACT_ATOMS: atom_id res chain seq x y z
N MET A 1 -54.64 29.71 2.30
CA MET A 1 -53.36 29.90 1.55
C MET A 1 -52.25 29.19 2.32
N LYS A 2 -51.55 28.25 1.65
CA LYS A 2 -50.17 27.72 1.83
C LYS A 2 -49.57 27.80 3.27
N LYS A 3 -48.96 26.76 3.84
CA LYS A 3 -47.84 25.95 3.31
C LYS A 3 -47.72 24.63 4.09
N SER A 4 -47.40 23.54 3.38
CA SER A 4 -46.97 22.26 3.94
C SER A 4 -45.60 22.40 4.60
N LEU A 5 -45.42 21.80 5.78
CA LEU A 5 -44.10 21.61 6.37
C LEU A 5 -43.76 20.12 6.26
N PHE A 6 -42.92 19.79 5.27
CA PHE A 6 -42.25 18.50 5.16
C PHE A 6 -41.16 18.47 6.23
N LEU A 7 -41.24 17.51 7.15
CA LEU A 7 -40.17 17.23 8.10
C LEU A 7 -39.28 16.16 7.46
N VAL A 8 -38.17 16.62 6.89
CA VAL A 8 -37.15 15.79 6.23
C VAL A 8 -36.23 15.20 7.30
N LEU A 9 -36.05 13.89 7.16
CA LEU A 9 -35.15 12.98 7.85
C LEU A 9 -33.68 13.45 7.78
N THR A 10 -32.97 13.44 8.91
CA THR A 10 -31.50 13.32 8.92
C THR A 10 -31.09 12.23 9.92
N LEU A 11 -30.98 11.01 9.39
CA LEU A 11 -30.30 9.89 10.02
C LEU A 11 -28.80 10.17 9.92
N VAL A 12 -28.15 10.50 11.04
CA VAL A 12 -26.68 10.64 11.10
C VAL A 12 -26.10 9.23 11.14
N LEU A 13 -25.73 8.70 9.98
CA LEU A 13 -24.95 7.48 9.86
C LEU A 13 -23.48 7.85 10.05
N THR A 14 -22.97 7.72 11.27
CA THR A 14 -21.54 7.82 11.56
C THR A 14 -20.83 6.60 10.98
N LEU A 15 -20.38 6.71 9.74
CA LEU A 15 -19.44 5.75 9.15
C LEU A 15 -18.06 5.98 9.78
N GLY A 16 -17.61 4.99 10.55
CA GLY A 16 -16.26 4.92 11.07
C GLY A 16 -15.25 4.96 9.93
N ILE A 17 -14.26 5.84 10.05
CA ILE A 17 -13.19 6.03 9.10
C ILE A 17 -12.23 4.85 9.26
N SER A 18 -12.35 3.82 8.43
CA SER A 18 -11.30 2.81 8.26
C SER A 18 -10.31 3.33 7.20
N THR A 19 -9.11 3.69 7.64
CA THR A 19 -8.01 4.01 6.71
C THR A 19 -7.50 2.71 6.06
N PRO A 20 -7.35 2.63 4.73
CA PRO A 20 -6.80 1.45 4.09
C PRO A 20 -5.29 1.35 4.33
N VAL A 21 -4.90 0.48 5.26
CA VAL A 21 -3.49 0.16 5.56
C VAL A 21 -2.94 -0.76 4.46
N GLY A 22 -1.96 -0.28 3.69
CA GLY A 22 -1.30 -1.05 2.64
C GLY A 22 -0.59 -2.29 3.18
N PHE A 23 -0.83 -3.45 2.55
CA PHE A 23 -0.27 -4.74 2.95
C PHE A 23 1.24 -4.80 2.70
N ALA A 24 2.00 -5.26 3.71
CA ALA A 24 3.26 -5.92 3.48
C ALA A 24 2.96 -7.36 3.04
N SER A 25 3.41 -7.74 1.85
CA SER A 25 3.38 -9.14 1.41
C SER A 25 4.38 -9.93 2.26
N VAL A 26 3.88 -10.83 3.11
CA VAL A 26 4.73 -11.84 3.75
C VAL A 26 5.11 -12.87 2.67
N ASP A 27 6.41 -12.94 2.38
CA ASP A 27 7.02 -13.95 1.53
C ASP A 27 6.93 -15.32 2.21
N ASP A 28 6.15 -16.25 1.66
CA ASP A 28 6.02 -17.63 2.16
C ASP A 28 7.04 -18.50 1.40
N GLY A 29 8.28 -18.47 1.88
CA GLY A 29 9.41 -19.24 1.36
C GLY A 29 9.89 -20.33 2.31
N ASN A 30 9.15 -21.43 2.37
CA ASN A 30 9.66 -22.80 2.56
C ASN A 30 10.60 -23.07 3.77
N VAL A 31 10.01 -23.37 4.93
CA VAL A 31 10.70 -24.02 6.05
C VAL A 31 10.84 -25.52 5.76
N GLY A 32 12.07 -25.99 5.54
CA GLY A 32 12.44 -27.40 5.75
C GLY A 32 13.53 -27.96 4.83
N LYS A 33 14.81 -27.80 5.21
CA LYS A 33 15.78 -28.88 5.51
C LYS A 33 17.26 -28.44 5.41
N SER A 34 17.96 -28.65 6.53
CA SER A 34 19.35 -29.08 6.75
C SER A 34 20.54 -28.29 6.19
N GLU A 35 21.35 -27.81 7.13
CA GLU A 35 22.82 -27.73 7.17
C GLU A 35 23.61 -28.02 5.88
N GLN A 36 24.29 -26.99 5.38
CA GLN A 36 25.74 -27.03 5.07
C GLN A 36 26.21 -25.61 4.74
N GLY A 37 27.26 -25.16 5.42
CA GLY A 37 27.81 -23.83 5.25
C GLY A 37 28.44 -23.62 3.87
N HIS A 38 28.43 -22.37 3.43
CA HIS A 38 29.63 -21.72 2.91
C HIS A 38 29.41 -20.21 2.70
N SER A 39 30.37 -19.46 3.22
CA SER A 39 30.98 -18.27 2.63
C SER A 39 30.21 -16.95 2.67
N MET A 40 30.79 -16.06 3.49
CA MET A 40 30.79 -14.61 3.28
C MET A 40 30.93 -14.25 1.80
N ILE A 41 30.06 -13.37 1.33
CA ILE A 41 30.35 -12.48 0.20
C ILE A 41 30.02 -11.06 0.68
N ASN A 42 31.09 -10.27 0.83
CA ASN A 42 31.03 -8.83 0.93
C ASN A 42 30.24 -8.27 -0.25
N ASP A 43 29.16 -7.53 0.02
CA ASP A 43 28.48 -6.73 -1.00
C ASP A 43 28.25 -5.32 -0.43
N LYS A 44 29.35 -4.55 -0.32
CA LYS A 44 29.30 -3.11 0.00
C LYS A 44 28.83 -2.24 -1.18
N ASP A 45 28.50 -2.84 -2.34
CA ASP A 45 28.25 -2.09 -3.58
C ASP A 45 26.97 -2.52 -4.35
N ARG A 46 25.88 -2.83 -3.63
CA ARG A 46 24.55 -2.91 -4.26
C ARG A 46 23.63 -1.82 -3.75
N LYS A 47 23.92 -0.56 -4.13
CA LYS A 47 22.88 0.48 -4.19
C LYS A 47 21.89 0.10 -5.30
N LYS A 48 20.91 -0.77 -4.98
CA LYS A 48 19.74 -0.97 -5.85
C LYS A 48 18.98 0.37 -5.89
N PRO A 49 18.50 0.83 -7.05
CA PRO A 49 17.86 2.14 -7.22
C PRO A 49 16.43 2.22 -6.62
N GLY A 50 16.13 1.45 -5.58
CA GLY A 50 14.84 1.41 -4.89
C GLY A 50 14.89 1.70 -3.38
N PHE A 51 16.06 1.59 -2.73
CA PHE A 51 16.16 1.62 -1.26
C PHE A 51 15.77 2.97 -0.62
N TYR A 52 15.92 4.10 -1.30
CA TYR A 52 15.55 5.41 -0.74
C TYR A 52 14.03 5.59 -0.57
N LYS A 53 13.22 4.90 -1.40
CA LYS A 53 11.76 4.86 -1.20
C LYS A 53 11.40 4.04 0.04
N ASP A 54 12.23 3.07 0.42
CA ASP A 54 12.00 2.24 1.59
C ASP A 54 12.31 3.03 2.87
N GLU A 55 13.43 3.75 2.94
CA GLU A 55 13.81 4.52 4.14
C GLU A 55 12.80 5.61 4.50
N ALA A 56 12.47 6.50 3.57
CA ALA A 56 11.53 7.59 3.84
C ALA A 56 10.14 7.04 4.19
N MET A 57 9.69 5.96 3.55
CA MET A 57 8.42 5.31 3.90
C MET A 57 8.44 4.62 5.26
N ILE A 58 9.57 4.01 5.65
CA ILE A 58 9.75 3.45 6.99
C ILE A 58 9.70 4.58 8.03
N LYS A 59 10.40 5.70 7.80
CA LYS A 59 10.37 6.87 8.70
C LYS A 59 8.97 7.46 8.84
N ILE A 60 8.21 7.60 7.75
CA ILE A 60 6.80 8.02 7.80
C ILE A 60 6.00 7.10 8.73
N GLN A 61 6.11 5.79 8.50
CA GLN A 61 5.34 4.81 9.29
C GLN A 61 5.77 4.82 10.75
N ALA A 62 7.07 4.98 11.04
CA ALA A 62 7.57 5.14 12.39
C ALA A 62 6.95 6.36 13.07
N ILE A 63 6.96 7.52 12.42
CA ILE A 63 6.32 8.75 12.92
C ILE A 63 4.82 8.51 13.17
N GLU A 64 4.10 7.86 12.26
CA GLU A 64 2.67 7.52 12.41
C GLU A 64 2.37 6.59 13.59
N LEU A 65 3.35 5.79 14.00
CA LEU A 65 3.25 4.83 15.10
C LEU A 65 3.85 5.36 16.40
N GLY A 66 4.39 6.58 16.41
CA GLY A 66 5.06 7.17 17.57
C GLY A 66 6.40 6.51 17.89
N ILE A 67 7.07 5.91 16.89
CA ILE A 67 8.38 5.27 17.03
C ILE A 67 9.47 6.30 16.75
N GLU A 68 10.42 6.42 17.69
CA GLU A 68 11.61 7.26 17.54
C GLU A 68 12.47 6.78 16.37
N THR A 69 12.87 7.70 15.49
CA THR A 69 13.63 7.40 14.25
C THR A 69 15.10 7.79 14.34
N GLU A 70 15.47 8.70 15.25
CA GLU A 70 16.82 9.24 15.34
C GLU A 70 17.82 8.21 15.90
N GLY A 71 19.00 8.12 15.29
CA GLY A 71 20.09 7.26 15.76
C GLY A 71 19.88 5.75 15.59
N LYS A 72 18.73 5.30 15.07
CA LYS A 72 18.46 3.88 14.80
C LYS A 72 18.99 3.44 13.45
N ASP A 73 19.48 2.21 13.42
CA ASP A 73 19.74 1.51 12.15
C ASP A 73 18.42 1.28 11.40
N LEU A 74 18.46 1.39 10.07
CA LEU A 74 17.27 1.31 9.23
C LEU A 74 16.59 -0.07 9.30
N GLN A 75 17.35 -1.16 9.45
CA GLN A 75 16.79 -2.49 9.57
C GLN A 75 16.04 -2.64 10.90
N VAL A 76 16.64 -2.18 11.99
CA VAL A 76 16.02 -2.17 13.32
C VAL A 76 14.73 -1.35 13.29
N LEU A 77 14.75 -0.15 12.70
CA LEU A 77 13.57 0.68 12.55
C LEU A 77 12.47 0.00 11.72
N ALA A 78 12.84 -0.71 10.64
CA ALA A 78 11.89 -1.44 9.81
C ALA A 78 11.21 -2.59 10.55
N GLU A 79 11.95 -3.30 11.41
CA GLU A 79 11.44 -4.38 12.25
C GLU A 79 10.46 -3.83 13.31
N GLU A 80 10.83 -2.76 14.02
CA GLU A 80 9.96 -2.09 15.00
C GLU A 80 8.66 -1.57 14.35
N VAL A 81 8.77 -0.92 13.19
CA VAL A 81 7.61 -0.46 12.41
C VAL A 81 6.72 -1.64 12.02
N THR A 82 7.30 -2.74 11.54
CA THR A 82 6.53 -3.91 11.12
C THR A 82 5.77 -4.51 12.30
N GLU A 83 6.43 -4.69 13.44
CA GLU A 83 5.81 -5.22 14.65
C GLU A 83 4.67 -4.30 15.15
N ALA A 84 4.93 -3.00 15.26
CA ALA A 84 3.92 -2.03 15.72
C ALA A 84 2.72 -1.97 14.78
N ARG A 85 2.92 -2.08 13.45
CA ARG A 85 1.83 -2.14 12.47
C ARG A 85 0.98 -3.39 12.63
N ILE A 86 1.60 -4.54 12.89
CA ILE A 86 0.90 -5.80 13.10
C ILE A 86 0.08 -5.74 14.39
N LYS A 87 0.67 -5.24 15.49
CA LYS A 87 -0.02 -5.06 16.78
C LYS A 87 -1.20 -4.11 16.65
N LYS A 88 -1.00 -2.93 16.05
CA LYS A 88 -2.10 -1.99 15.79
C LYS A 88 -3.21 -2.61 14.95
N ALA A 89 -2.87 -3.36 13.91
CA ALA A 89 -3.86 -4.06 13.10
C ALA A 89 -4.58 -5.18 13.86
N ALA A 90 -3.89 -5.88 14.77
CA ALA A 90 -4.49 -6.87 15.65
C ALA A 90 -5.50 -6.20 16.59
N ASP A 91 -5.14 -5.07 17.20
CA ASP A 91 -6.03 -4.28 18.06
C ASP A 91 -7.28 -3.80 17.31
N GLU A 92 -7.11 -3.25 16.10
CA GLU A 92 -8.21 -2.83 15.21
C GLU A 92 -9.19 -3.99 14.90
N LEU A 93 -8.68 -5.21 14.81
CA LEU A 93 -9.44 -6.43 14.52
C LEU A 93 -9.87 -7.18 15.79
N SER A 94 -9.60 -6.64 16.98
CA SER A 94 -9.86 -7.28 18.28
C SER A 94 -9.21 -8.67 18.42
N ILE A 95 -7.99 -8.83 17.88
CA ILE A 95 -7.18 -10.05 17.98
C ILE A 95 -6.26 -9.93 19.20
N GLU A 96 -6.29 -10.93 20.09
CA GLU A 96 -5.42 -10.98 21.26
C GLU A 96 -3.93 -11.08 20.87
N THR A 97 -3.10 -10.23 21.46
CA THR A 97 -1.66 -10.14 21.18
C THR A 97 -0.78 -10.88 22.19
N GLU A 98 -1.28 -11.13 23.40
CA GLU A 98 -0.51 -11.73 24.50
C GLU A 98 -0.01 -13.13 24.12
N GLY A 99 1.27 -13.40 24.38
CA GLY A 99 1.88 -14.72 24.17
C GLY A 99 2.11 -15.14 22.71
N LYS A 100 1.82 -14.27 21.72
CA LYS A 100 2.01 -14.56 20.29
C LYS A 100 3.26 -13.89 19.74
N THR A 101 3.93 -14.58 18.82
CA THR A 101 5.01 -13.99 18.02
C THR A 101 4.44 -13.03 16.97
N THR A 102 5.26 -12.08 16.51
CA THR A 102 4.91 -11.16 15.41
C THR A 102 4.48 -11.91 14.15
N GLN A 103 5.06 -13.08 13.87
CA GLN A 103 4.70 -13.90 12.72
C GLN A 103 3.32 -14.55 12.87
N GLU A 104 2.96 -15.04 14.06
CA GLU A 104 1.64 -15.59 14.34
C GLU A 104 0.58 -14.50 14.23
N LEU A 105 0.82 -13.33 14.84
CA LEU A 105 -0.06 -12.17 14.72
C LEU A 105 -0.23 -11.72 13.28
N ALA A 106 0.84 -11.67 12.48
CA ALA A 106 0.75 -11.32 11.07
C ALA A 106 -0.19 -12.26 10.30
N LYS A 107 -0.10 -13.57 10.58
CA LYS A 107 -0.97 -14.58 9.94
C LYS A 107 -2.43 -14.41 10.36
N GLU A 108 -2.68 -14.19 11.64
CA GLU A 108 -4.05 -13.98 12.16
C GLU A 108 -4.68 -12.69 11.62
N VAL A 109 -3.94 -11.58 11.67
CA VAL A 109 -4.36 -10.29 11.07
C VAL A 109 -4.64 -10.46 9.59
N HIS A 110 -3.75 -11.13 8.86
CA HIS A 110 -3.96 -11.39 7.44
C HIS A 110 -5.24 -12.19 7.19
N HIS A 111 -5.43 -13.28 7.93
CA HIS A 111 -6.61 -14.13 7.78
C HIS A 111 -7.91 -13.39 8.13
N ALA A 112 -7.92 -12.62 9.21
CA ALA A 112 -9.06 -11.79 9.62
C ALA A 112 -9.45 -10.79 8.53
N ARG A 113 -8.49 -10.08 7.94
CA ARG A 113 -8.75 -9.14 6.82
C ARG A 113 -9.30 -9.84 5.59
N ILE A 114 -8.80 -11.04 5.26
CA ILE A 114 -9.33 -11.85 4.16
C ILE A 114 -10.79 -12.24 4.44
N MET A 115 -11.13 -12.60 5.69
CA MET A 115 -12.51 -12.91 6.06
C MET A 115 -13.43 -11.69 5.97
N GLU A 116 -13.00 -10.52 6.44
CA GLU A 116 -13.76 -9.27 6.29
C GLU A 116 -14.02 -8.95 4.81
N LYS A 117 -12.97 -8.98 4.00
CA LYS A 117 -13.09 -8.70 2.56
C LYS A 117 -13.95 -9.75 1.84
N ALA A 118 -13.86 -11.02 2.23
CA ALA A 118 -14.74 -12.06 1.71
C ALA A 118 -16.21 -11.76 2.03
N LYS A 119 -16.54 -11.30 3.24
CA LYS A 119 -17.90 -10.89 3.62
C LYS A 119 -18.37 -9.70 2.77
N GLU A 120 -17.53 -8.67 2.63
CA GLU A 120 -17.84 -7.48 1.82
C GLU A 120 -18.14 -7.85 0.35
N LEU A 121 -17.41 -8.82 -0.20
CA LEU A 121 -17.56 -9.28 -1.58
C LEU A 121 -18.63 -10.37 -1.74
N GLY A 122 -19.33 -10.77 -0.67
CA GLY A 122 -20.33 -11.83 -0.70
C GLY A 122 -19.77 -13.23 -0.99
N ILE A 123 -18.49 -13.47 -0.72
CA ILE A 123 -17.80 -14.75 -0.93
C ILE A 123 -18.11 -15.67 0.26
N LYS A 124 -18.60 -16.89 -0.02
CA LYS A 124 -18.83 -17.92 1.01
C LYS A 124 -17.51 -18.29 1.70
N ILE A 125 -17.49 -18.28 3.03
CA ILE A 125 -16.30 -18.55 3.86
C ILE A 125 -16.27 -19.98 4.40
N GLU A 126 -17.41 -20.51 4.81
CA GLU A 126 -17.51 -21.78 5.55
C GLU A 126 -16.85 -22.96 4.82
N GLY A 127 -16.00 -23.68 5.54
CA GLY A 127 -15.35 -24.91 5.08
C GLY A 127 -14.23 -24.70 4.06
N LYS A 128 -13.84 -23.45 3.76
CA LYS A 128 -12.73 -23.17 2.83
C LYS A 128 -11.39 -23.14 3.55
N ASP A 129 -10.38 -23.68 2.87
CA ASP A 129 -8.98 -23.48 3.24
C ASP A 129 -8.61 -21.98 3.16
N PRO A 130 -7.84 -21.44 4.13
CA PRO A 130 -7.46 -20.02 4.13
C PRO A 130 -6.76 -19.54 2.85
N LYS A 131 -5.91 -20.37 2.23
CA LYS A 131 -5.21 -20.00 0.99
C LYS A 131 -6.17 -19.95 -0.19
N VAL A 132 -7.13 -20.87 -0.24
CA VAL A 132 -8.20 -20.87 -1.25
C VAL A 132 -9.08 -19.63 -1.10
N LEU A 133 -9.51 -19.31 0.12
CA LEU A 133 -10.33 -18.11 0.38
C LEU A 133 -9.59 -16.83 -0.01
N ALA A 134 -8.31 -16.69 0.37
CA ALA A 134 -7.51 -15.53 0.02
C ALA A 134 -7.39 -15.36 -1.50
N LYS A 135 -7.16 -16.46 -2.23
CA LYS A 135 -7.11 -16.45 -3.70
C LYS A 135 -8.43 -15.95 -4.30
N GLU A 136 -9.57 -16.48 -3.86
CA GLU A 136 -10.87 -16.05 -4.35
C GLU A 136 -11.16 -14.58 -4.07
N VAL A 137 -10.80 -14.09 -2.88
CA VAL A 137 -10.91 -12.66 -2.52
C VAL A 137 -10.09 -11.80 -3.47
N TYR A 138 -8.81 -12.15 -3.70
CA TYR A 138 -7.96 -11.39 -4.63
C TYR A 138 -8.48 -11.43 -6.08
N GLU A 139 -8.98 -12.57 -6.53
CA GLU A 139 -9.59 -12.70 -7.86
C GLU A 139 -10.84 -11.84 -8.00
N ALA A 140 -11.71 -11.82 -7.00
CA ALA A 140 -12.91 -11.00 -7.00
C ALA A 140 -12.58 -9.51 -6.99
N MET A 141 -11.63 -9.08 -6.15
CA MET A 141 -11.15 -7.69 -6.13
C MET A 141 -10.56 -7.28 -7.48
N LEU A 142 -9.75 -8.14 -8.10
CA LEU A 142 -9.15 -7.85 -9.40
C LEU A 142 -10.21 -7.74 -10.50
N LYS A 143 -11.25 -8.59 -10.47
CA LYS A 143 -12.37 -8.51 -11.42
C LYS A 143 -13.15 -7.21 -11.24
N GLN A 144 -13.46 -6.82 -10.00
CA GLN A 144 -14.12 -5.54 -9.73
C GLN A 144 -13.30 -4.36 -10.27
N GLN A 145 -11.98 -4.34 -10.04
CA GLN A 145 -11.10 -3.31 -10.59
C GLN A 145 -11.06 -3.33 -12.12
N ALA A 146 -11.07 -4.51 -12.73
CA ALA A 146 -11.13 -4.63 -14.18
C ALA A 146 -12.43 -4.02 -14.72
N ASP A 147 -13.57 -4.34 -14.10
CA ASP A 147 -14.89 -3.80 -14.48
C ASP A 147 -14.93 -2.27 -14.34
N GLU A 148 -14.42 -1.72 -13.23
CA GLU A 148 -14.30 -0.27 -13.00
C GLU A 148 -13.45 0.45 -14.05
N LEU A 149 -12.49 -0.26 -14.65
CA LEU A 149 -11.58 0.25 -15.69
C LEU A 149 -12.06 -0.06 -17.12
N GLY A 150 -13.19 -0.74 -17.28
CA GLY A 150 -13.71 -1.20 -18.56
C GLY A 150 -12.87 -2.30 -19.20
N ILE A 151 -12.17 -3.11 -18.41
CA ILE A 151 -11.36 -4.24 -18.86
C ILE A 151 -12.17 -5.52 -18.75
N THR A 152 -12.36 -6.22 -19.87
CA THR A 152 -13.01 -7.54 -19.87
C THR A 152 -12.12 -8.59 -19.19
N ALA A 153 -12.62 -9.22 -18.13
CA ALA A 153 -11.95 -10.34 -17.44
C ALA A 153 -12.18 -11.70 -18.11
N LYS A 154 -13.21 -11.85 -18.94
CA LYS A 154 -13.60 -13.12 -19.57
C LYS A 154 -12.48 -13.70 -20.43
N GLY A 155 -12.08 -14.94 -20.14
CA GLY A 155 -11.09 -15.69 -20.91
C GLY A 155 -9.63 -15.31 -20.64
N LYS A 156 -9.36 -14.41 -19.67
CA LYS A 156 -8.01 -14.04 -19.28
C LYS A 156 -7.55 -14.81 -18.06
N GLU A 157 -6.28 -15.21 -18.07
CA GLU A 157 -5.61 -15.75 -16.89
C GLU A 157 -5.42 -14.65 -15.83
N PHE A 158 -5.42 -15.01 -14.55
CA PHE A 158 -5.29 -14.05 -13.44
C PHE A 158 -4.09 -13.10 -13.61
N LYS A 159 -2.93 -13.65 -14.01
CA LYS A 159 -1.70 -12.88 -14.20
C LYS A 159 -1.81 -11.87 -15.35
N GLU A 160 -2.50 -12.23 -16.42
CA GLU A 160 -2.74 -11.37 -17.56
C GLU A 160 -3.68 -10.22 -17.19
N LEU A 161 -4.82 -10.56 -16.58
CA LEU A 161 -5.79 -9.57 -16.10
C LEU A 161 -5.15 -8.58 -15.13
N ARG A 162 -4.35 -9.09 -14.18
CA ARG A 162 -3.62 -8.27 -13.20
C ARG A 162 -2.67 -7.28 -13.87
N LYS A 163 -1.91 -7.75 -14.87
CA LYS A 163 -0.98 -6.90 -15.61
C LYS A 163 -1.74 -5.80 -16.35
N GLU A 164 -2.84 -6.14 -17.01
CA GLU A 164 -3.64 -5.18 -17.77
C GLU A 164 -4.30 -4.13 -16.87
N VAL A 165 -4.90 -4.55 -15.75
CA VAL A 165 -5.44 -3.64 -14.72
C VAL A 165 -4.36 -2.70 -14.22
N PHE A 166 -3.18 -3.22 -13.88
CA PHE A 166 -2.06 -2.39 -13.42
C PHE A 166 -1.63 -1.37 -14.48
N VAL A 167 -1.42 -1.79 -15.73
CA VAL A 167 -1.02 -0.88 -16.81
C VAL A 167 -2.08 0.19 -17.05
N ARG A 168 -3.36 -0.17 -17.03
CA ARG A 168 -4.47 0.79 -17.20
C ARG A 168 -4.53 1.79 -16.06
N LEU A 169 -4.34 1.36 -14.83
CA LEU A 169 -4.27 2.25 -13.66
C LEU A 169 -3.15 3.28 -13.78
N ILE A 170 -1.93 2.83 -14.14
CA ILE A 170 -0.80 3.74 -14.32
C ILE A 170 -1.04 4.71 -15.46
N LYS A 171 -1.59 4.26 -16.60
CA LYS A 171 -1.91 5.16 -17.71
C LYS A 171 -2.96 6.21 -17.33
N ASN A 172 -4.03 5.80 -16.65
CA ASN A 172 -5.06 6.74 -16.21
C ASN A 172 -4.49 7.78 -15.23
N GLN A 173 -3.66 7.36 -14.26
CA GLN A 173 -2.99 8.30 -13.34
C GLN A 173 -2.03 9.25 -14.07
N ALA A 174 -1.28 8.76 -15.05
CA ALA A 174 -0.42 9.61 -15.88
C ALA A 174 -1.25 10.65 -16.65
N GLU A 175 -2.35 10.23 -17.27
CA GLU A 175 -3.27 11.13 -17.99
C GLU A 175 -3.89 12.19 -17.07
N GLU A 176 -4.36 11.80 -15.88
CA GLU A 176 -4.88 12.72 -14.85
C GLU A 176 -3.85 13.78 -14.42
N LEU A 177 -2.56 13.43 -14.44
CA LEU A 177 -1.45 14.33 -14.10
C LEU A 177 -0.87 15.09 -15.30
N GLY A 178 -1.43 14.92 -16.50
CA GLY A 178 -0.97 15.55 -17.74
C GLY A 178 0.37 14.99 -18.25
N ILE A 179 0.71 13.76 -17.89
CA ILE A 179 1.94 13.07 -18.31
C ILE A 179 1.69 12.36 -19.66
N ASN A 180 2.57 12.59 -20.65
CA ASN A 180 2.48 11.91 -21.94
C ASN A 180 2.81 10.41 -21.80
N THR A 181 1.85 9.56 -22.18
CA THR A 181 1.97 8.09 -22.10
C THR A 181 2.56 7.44 -23.35
N LYS A 182 2.67 8.16 -24.47
CA LYS A 182 3.06 7.59 -25.77
C LYS A 182 4.53 7.16 -25.75
N GLY A 183 4.79 5.89 -26.07
CA GLY A 183 6.13 5.34 -26.20
C GLY A 183 6.86 5.06 -24.89
N LYS A 184 6.22 5.30 -23.73
CA LYS A 184 6.80 5.04 -22.42
C LYS A 184 6.36 3.68 -21.89
N ASP A 185 7.28 2.97 -21.26
CA ASP A 185 6.94 1.77 -20.51
C ASP A 185 6.32 2.13 -19.14
N THR A 186 5.71 1.14 -18.50
CA THR A 186 4.96 1.34 -17.26
C THR A 186 5.84 1.80 -16.09
N TYR A 187 7.12 1.39 -16.02
CA TYR A 187 8.01 1.81 -14.93
C TYR A 187 8.39 3.27 -15.06
N THR A 188 8.70 3.71 -16.29
CA THR A 188 8.94 5.13 -16.58
C THR A 188 7.73 5.98 -16.17
N LEU A 189 6.52 5.52 -16.50
CA LEU A 189 5.30 6.24 -16.10
C LEU A 189 5.10 6.29 -14.57
N VAL A 190 5.33 5.20 -13.85
CA VAL A 190 5.25 5.20 -12.38
C VAL A 190 6.22 6.22 -11.78
N ASP A 191 7.45 6.27 -12.29
CA ASP A 191 8.46 7.19 -11.78
C ASP A 191 8.09 8.66 -12.04
N GLU A 192 7.62 8.97 -13.24
CA GLU A 192 7.14 10.33 -13.59
C GLU A 192 5.88 10.73 -12.80
N ILE A 193 4.97 9.79 -12.54
CA ILE A 193 3.79 10.03 -11.69
C ILE A 193 4.24 10.40 -10.28
N HIS A 194 5.17 9.62 -9.70
CA HIS A 194 5.68 9.88 -8.35
C HIS A 194 6.38 11.24 -8.29
N GLU A 195 7.26 11.51 -9.25
CA GLU A 195 7.95 12.79 -9.37
C GLU A 195 6.95 13.95 -9.46
N LYS A 196 5.98 13.87 -10.38
CA LYS A 196 4.97 14.92 -10.54
C LYS A 196 4.19 15.18 -9.25
N LYS A 197 3.80 14.12 -8.54
CA LYS A 197 3.09 14.23 -7.25
C LYS A 197 3.95 14.87 -6.16
N ILE A 198 5.24 14.54 -6.10
CA ILE A 198 6.19 15.15 -5.15
C ILE A 198 6.31 16.65 -5.42
N PHE A 199 6.54 17.05 -6.68
CA PHE A 199 6.65 18.46 -7.04
C PHE A 199 5.36 19.25 -6.77
N GLN A 200 4.20 18.70 -7.12
CA GLN A 200 2.91 19.32 -6.80
C GLN A 200 2.67 19.48 -5.29
N SER A 201 3.15 18.51 -4.49
CA SER A 201 3.05 18.58 -3.03
C SER A 201 3.99 19.65 -2.48
N ALA A 202 5.23 19.70 -2.97
CA ALA A 202 6.20 20.73 -2.62
C ALA A 202 5.69 22.15 -2.92
N GLU A 203 5.13 22.36 -4.12
CA GLU A 203 4.53 23.65 -4.52
C GLU A 203 3.40 24.07 -3.56
N LYS A 204 2.50 23.15 -3.22
CA LYS A 204 1.39 23.43 -2.28
C LYS A 204 1.85 23.69 -0.85
N LEU A 205 2.98 23.10 -0.45
CA LEU A 205 3.58 23.33 0.86
C LEU A 205 4.33 24.66 0.95
N GLY A 206 4.67 25.25 -0.20
CA GLY A 206 5.49 26.45 -0.31
C GLY A 206 6.99 26.15 -0.28
N ILE A 207 7.40 24.93 -0.61
CA ILE A 207 8.80 24.51 -0.68
C ILE A 207 9.40 25.05 -1.98
N ASP A 208 10.59 25.67 -1.90
CA ASP A 208 11.34 26.04 -3.11
C ASP A 208 11.82 24.77 -3.82
N THR A 209 11.34 24.58 -5.05
CA THR A 209 11.67 23.44 -5.91
C THR A 209 12.89 23.69 -6.79
N LYS A 210 13.43 24.92 -6.80
CA LYS A 210 14.63 25.24 -7.59
C LYS A 210 15.83 24.46 -7.05
N ASN A 211 16.55 23.81 -7.95
CA ASN A 211 17.77 23.04 -7.67
C ASN A 211 17.58 21.83 -6.73
N LYS A 212 16.35 21.41 -6.43
CA LYS A 212 16.07 20.18 -5.68
C LYS A 212 15.54 19.10 -6.61
N ASN A 213 16.07 17.89 -6.46
CA ASN A 213 15.54 16.71 -7.14
C ASN A 213 14.38 16.10 -6.34
N LYS A 214 13.66 15.15 -6.96
CA LYS A 214 12.49 14.51 -6.35
C LYS A 214 12.77 13.85 -5.00
N ASN A 215 13.96 13.30 -4.77
CA ASN A 215 14.29 12.64 -3.50
C ASN A 215 14.50 13.67 -2.39
N GLU A 216 15.21 14.76 -2.69
CA GLU A 216 15.41 15.86 -1.74
C GLU A 216 14.07 16.51 -1.36
N LEU A 217 13.21 16.75 -2.35
CA LEU A 217 11.86 17.27 -2.10
C LEU A 217 11.02 16.29 -1.27
N PHE A 218 11.05 15.00 -1.59
CA PHE A 218 10.31 14.01 -0.83
C PHE A 218 10.79 13.95 0.61
N GLU A 219 12.10 13.89 0.84
CA GLU A 219 12.68 13.87 2.18
C GLU A 219 12.29 15.13 2.97
N GLU A 220 12.38 16.32 2.39
CA GLU A 220 11.97 17.57 3.02
C GLU A 220 10.46 17.62 3.35
N ILE A 221 9.61 17.11 2.46
CA ILE A 221 8.17 16.99 2.72
C ILE A 221 7.93 16.14 3.96
N ILE A 222 8.63 15.00 4.08
CA ILE A 222 8.44 14.04 5.16
C ILE A 222 9.08 14.48 6.47
N THR A 223 10.19 15.19 6.44
CA THR A 223 10.93 15.56 7.64
C THR A 223 10.49 16.89 8.22
N ASN A 224 10.28 17.89 7.34
CA ASN A 224 10.06 19.27 7.76
C ASN A 224 8.60 19.72 7.58
N HIS A 225 7.83 19.04 6.73
CA HIS A 225 6.46 19.43 6.38
C HIS A 225 5.43 18.32 6.60
N TYR A 226 5.76 17.29 7.38
CA TYR A 226 4.93 16.10 7.60
C TYR A 226 3.48 16.44 7.98
N GLU A 227 3.28 17.21 9.05
CA GLU A 227 1.93 17.52 9.57
C GLU A 227 1.10 18.29 8.56
N LYS A 228 1.70 19.30 7.92
CA LYS A 228 1.01 20.11 6.90
C LYS A 228 0.70 19.29 5.65
N ALA A 229 1.60 18.42 5.22
CA ALA A 229 1.40 17.54 4.08
C ALA A 229 0.26 16.55 4.34
N LYS A 230 0.19 16.02 5.57
CA LYS A 230 -0.86 15.12 6.03
C LYS A 230 -2.22 15.81 6.14
N GLU A 231 -2.26 16.99 6.76
CA GLU A 231 -3.47 17.82 6.89
C GLU A 231 -4.07 18.15 5.51
N LEU A 232 -3.22 18.53 4.56
CA LEU A 232 -3.60 18.87 3.20
C LEU A 232 -3.81 17.63 2.29
N LYS A 233 -3.61 16.42 2.82
CA LYS A 233 -3.72 15.15 2.07
C LYS A 233 -2.88 15.15 0.79
N LEU A 234 -1.65 15.67 0.90
CA LEU A 234 -0.67 15.73 -0.19
C LEU A 234 0.16 14.46 -0.22
N PHE A 235 0.80 14.18 -1.36
CA PHE A 235 1.60 12.97 -1.50
C PHE A 235 2.73 12.92 -0.47
N PRO A 236 2.91 11.79 0.24
CA PRO A 236 2.28 10.46 0.05
C PRO A 236 1.05 10.15 0.93
N PHE A 237 0.46 11.17 1.54
CA PHE A 237 -0.67 11.10 2.50
C PHE A 237 -2.05 11.30 1.85
N GLU A 238 -2.15 11.28 0.52
CA GLU A 238 -3.46 11.40 -0.12
C GLU A 238 -4.37 10.22 0.23
N ASP A 239 -5.68 10.48 0.31
CA ASP A 239 -6.67 9.41 0.48
C ASP A 239 -6.53 8.44 -0.70
N LYS A 240 -6.04 7.23 -0.41
CA LYS A 240 -6.03 6.14 -1.36
C LYS A 240 -7.46 5.67 -1.53
N LYS A 241 -8.22 6.30 -2.44
CA LYS A 241 -9.51 5.78 -2.92
C LYS A 241 -9.27 4.39 -3.50
N ASP A 242 -9.41 3.36 -2.67
CA ASP A 242 -9.53 1.94 -2.98
C ASP A 242 -8.86 1.43 -4.26
N LYS A 243 -7.53 1.52 -4.32
CA LYS A 243 -6.77 0.78 -5.32
C LYS A 243 -5.62 0.07 -4.65
N MET A 244 -5.91 -1.15 -4.22
CA MET A 244 -4.93 -2.14 -3.79
C MET A 244 -3.78 -2.13 -4.81
N TYR A 245 -2.63 -1.57 -4.43
CA TYR A 245 -1.40 -1.73 -5.17
C TYR A 245 -1.01 -3.21 -4.99
N LEU A 246 -1.52 -4.07 -5.86
CA LEU A 246 -1.10 -5.44 -5.98
C LEU A 246 0.38 -5.42 -6.38
N GLY A 247 1.27 -5.39 -5.38
CA GLY A 247 2.73 -5.33 -5.53
C GLY A 247 3.22 -6.31 -6.58
N TYR A 248 3.67 -5.79 -7.72
CA TYR A 248 4.17 -6.57 -8.84
C TYR A 248 5.54 -7.13 -8.45
N HIS A 249 5.57 -8.26 -7.75
CA HIS A 249 6.81 -8.98 -7.51
C HIS A 249 7.19 -9.76 -8.78
N HIS A 250 8.36 -9.41 -9.33
CA HIS A 250 9.03 -10.25 -10.32
C HIS A 250 9.47 -11.54 -9.63
N SER A 251 8.83 -12.65 -10.00
CA SER A 251 9.56 -13.92 -10.03
C SER A 251 10.62 -13.78 -11.13
N ASN A 252 11.88 -13.61 -10.73
CA ASN A 252 12.99 -13.70 -11.66
C ASN A 252 12.87 -15.01 -12.43
N LYS A 253 12.84 -14.91 -13.75
CA LYS A 253 12.97 -16.05 -14.65
C LYS A 253 14.30 -16.75 -14.33
N LYS A 254 14.25 -18.05 -14.08
CA LYS A 254 15.24 -18.99 -14.58
C LYS A 254 14.56 -19.81 -15.66
#